data_AF-A0A951HJE8-F1
#
_entry.id   AF-A0A951HJE8-F1
#
_cell.length_a   1.000
_cell.length_b   1.000
_cell.length_c   1.000
_cell.angle_alpha   90.00
_cell.angle_beta   90.00
_cell.angle_gamma   90.00
#
_symmetry.space_group_name_H-M   'P 1'
#
loop_
_entity.id
_entity.type
_entity.pdbx_description
1 polymer ?
#
loop_
_entity_poly.entity_id
_entity_poly.type
_entity_poly.pdbx_seq_one_letter_code
_entity_poly.pdbx_strand_id
1 'polypeptide(L)'
;DKYFRYDEARQILVGDESGETYALGQRLTLRLAEADPVTGALRFELPDQRPRGPRRAPADGAPERRMQGRRGRPANIRHQGRRRK
;
A
#
# COMPACT_ATOMS: atom_id res chain seq x y z
N ASP A 1 7.78 -1.93 28.85
CA ASP A 1 6.88 -0.95 28.18
C ASP A 1 7.29 -0.74 26.75
N LYS A 2 6.36 -0.38 25.86
CA LYS A 2 6.62 -0.09 24.44
C LYS A 2 6.35 1.40 24.19
N TYR A 3 7.23 2.06 23.44
CA TYR A 3 7.09 3.46 23.05
C TYR A 3 6.66 3.59 21.58
N PHE A 4 5.74 4.53 21.32
CA PHE A 4 5.24 4.84 19.99
C PHE A 4 5.31 6.34 19.75
N ARG A 5 5.80 6.74 18.57
CA ARG A 5 5.81 8.13 18.10
C ARG A 5 4.64 8.36 17.16
N TYR A 6 3.93 9.47 17.35
CA TYR A 6 2.87 9.91 16.44
C TYR A 6 3.46 10.79 15.33
N ASP A 7 3.16 10.45 14.07
CA ASP A 7 3.42 11.27 12.90
C ASP A 7 2.10 11.90 12.44
N GLU A 8 1.93 13.17 12.75
CA GLU A 8 0.70 13.93 12.54
C GLU A 8 0.36 14.09 11.05
N ALA A 9 1.37 14.37 10.21
CA ALA A 9 1.18 14.60 8.78
C ALA A 9 0.63 13.36 8.07
N ARG A 10 1.02 12.17 8.53
CA ARG A 10 0.58 10.88 7.98
C ARG A 10 -0.55 10.24 8.80
N GLN A 11 -0.85 10.80 9.97
CA GLN A 11 -1.78 10.27 10.96
C GLN A 11 -1.49 8.78 11.29
N ILE A 12 -0.23 8.49 11.62
CA ILE A 12 0.23 7.12 11.95
C ILE A 12 0.96 7.08 13.29
N LEU A 13 0.91 5.93 13.96
CA LEU A 13 1.76 5.61 15.12
C LEU A 13 2.89 4.69 14.67
N VAL A 14 4.13 5.00 15.05
CA VAL A 14 5.33 4.22 14.73
C VAL A 14 6.00 3.77 16.03
N GLY A 15 6.19 2.46 16.20
CA GLY A 15 6.91 1.89 17.33
C GLY A 15 8.40 2.23 17.25
N ASP A 16 8.95 2.77 18.32
CA ASP A 16 10.32 3.30 18.34
C ASP A 16 11.36 2.18 18.15
N GLU A 17 11.20 1.09 18.89
CA GLU A 17 12.09 -0.07 18.83
C GLU A 17 11.69 -1.09 17.75
N SER A 18 10.37 -1.30 17.56
CA SER A 18 9.86 -2.36 16.68
C SER A 18 9.70 -1.94 15.23
N GLY A 19 9.60 -0.63 14.96
CA GLY A 19 9.22 -0.09 13.65
C GLY A 19 7.77 -0.43 13.24
N GLU A 20 6.98 -1.03 14.12
CA GLU A 20 5.56 -1.34 13.87
C GLU A 20 4.80 -0.06 13.58
N THR A 21 4.03 -0.05 12.49
CA THR A 21 3.27 1.13 12.09
C THR A 21 1.77 0.82 12.10
N TYR A 22 1.01 1.68 12.76
CA TYR A 22 -0.45 1.66 12.75
C TYR A 22 -0.97 2.89 12.02
N ALA A 23 -1.72 2.67 10.95
CA ALA A 23 -2.26 3.74 10.12
C ALA A 23 -3.79 3.75 10.10
N LEU A 24 -4.37 4.93 9.83
CA LEU A 24 -5.81 5.04 9.61
C LEU A 24 -6.25 4.17 8.42
N GLY A 25 -7.42 3.53 8.56
CA GLY A 25 -7.98 2.61 7.56
C GLY A 25 -7.38 1.20 7.57
N GLN A 26 -6.35 0.94 8.39
CA GLN A 26 -5.80 -0.39 8.56
C GLN A 26 -6.82 -1.33 9.20
N ARG A 27 -7.06 -2.48 8.56
CA ARG A 27 -7.89 -3.54 9.14
C ARG A 27 -7.08 -4.33 10.16
N LEU A 28 -7.53 -4.33 11.40
CA LEU A 28 -6.92 -5.05 12.51
C LEU A 28 -7.94 -6.03 13.11
N THR A 29 -7.49 -7.24 13.42
CA THR A 29 -8.26 -8.16 14.25
C THR A 29 -7.98 -7.80 15.70
N LEU A 30 -9.02 -7.40 16.42
CA LEU A 30 -8.94 -6.92 17.80
C LEU A 30 -9.80 -7.79 18.71
N ARG A 31 -9.45 -7.82 19.99
CA ARG A 31 -10.31 -8.38 21.02
C ARG A 31 -11.08 -7.24 21.68
N LEU A 32 -12.40 -7.42 21.85
CA LEU A 32 -13.20 -6.54 22.71
C LEU A 32 -12.88 -6.87 24.17
N ALA A 33 -12.35 -5.88 24.89
CA ALA A 33 -11.98 -6.02 26.30
C ALA A 33 -13.14 -5.59 27.22
N GLU A 34 -13.79 -4.47 26.90
CA GLU A 34 -14.88 -3.90 27.70
C GLU A 34 -15.88 -3.18 26.80
N ALA A 35 -17.16 -3.23 27.19
CA ALA A 35 -18.23 -2.47 26.57
C ALA A 35 -19.09 -1.80 27.65
N ASP A 36 -19.18 -0.48 27.61
CA ASP A 36 -20.04 0.32 28.50
C ASP A 36 -21.37 0.60 27.80
N PRO A 37 -22.48 -0.01 28.24
CA PRO A 37 -23.78 0.18 27.62
C PRO A 37 -24.42 1.55 27.92
N VAL A 38 -23.97 2.26 28.96
CA VAL A 38 -24.52 3.55 29.37
C VAL A 38 -23.93 4.67 28.51
N THR A 39 -22.61 4.66 28.31
CA THR A 39 -21.91 5.66 27.49
C THR A 39 -21.79 5.26 26.02
N GLY A 40 -21.92 3.97 25.71
CA GLY A 40 -21.66 3.41 24.38
C GLY A 40 -20.17 3.25 24.06
N ALA A 41 -19.28 3.38 25.05
CA ALA A 41 -17.85 3.24 24.85
C ALA A 41 -17.42 1.76 24.69
N LEU A 42 -16.44 1.52 23.82
CA LEU A 42 -15.85 0.19 23.59
C LEU A 42 -14.33 0.28 23.76
N ARG A 43 -13.75 -0.61 24.57
CA ARG A 43 -12.30 -0.75 24.74
C ARG A 43 -11.82 -2.02 24.08
N PHE A 44 -10.73 -1.91 23.32
CA PHE A 44 -10.16 -3.01 22.56
C PHE A 44 -8.71 -3.27 22.99
N GLU A 45 -8.33 -4.54 22.88
CA GLU A 45 -6.95 -4.99 23.04
C GLU A 45 -6.43 -5.56 21.72
N LEU A 46 -5.13 -5.35 21.49
CA LEU A 46 -4.40 -5.95 20.37
C LEU A 46 -3.97 -7.38 20.75
N PRO A 47 -4.57 -8.44 20.19
CA PRO A 47 -4.11 -9.79 20.47
C PRO A 47 -2.75 -10.01 19.80
N ASP A 48 -1.80 -10.50 20.60
CA ASP A 48 -0.44 -10.97 20.27
C ASP A 48 0.03 -10.64 18.83
N GLN A 49 0.53 -9.42 18.64
CA GLN A 49 0.96 -8.96 17.34
C GLN A 49 2.36 -9.51 17.02
N ARG A 50 2.42 -10.46 16.10
CA ARG A 50 3.61 -10.58 15.24
C ARG A 50 3.67 -9.32 14.37
N PRO A 51 4.80 -8.61 14.31
CA PRO A 51 4.94 -7.44 13.45
C PRO A 51 4.67 -7.87 12.01
N ARG A 52 3.49 -7.55 11.48
CA ARG A 52 3.32 -7.46 10.04
C ARG A 52 4.03 -6.18 9.64
N GLY A 53 5.35 -6.31 9.41
CA GLY A 53 6.14 -5.29 8.75
C GLY A 53 5.41 -4.79 7.51
N PRO A 54 5.69 -3.55 7.08
CA PRO A 54 4.94 -2.91 6.02
C PRO A 54 4.87 -3.88 4.84
N ARG A 55 3.64 -4.31 4.50
CA ARG A 55 3.40 -4.87 3.18
C ARG A 55 3.81 -3.76 2.23
N ARG A 56 5.06 -3.80 1.76
CA ARG A 56 5.46 -3.11 0.55
C ARG A 56 4.34 -3.44 -0.42
N ALA A 57 3.58 -2.42 -0.81
CA ALA A 57 2.80 -2.54 -2.03
C ALA A 57 3.76 -3.16 -3.05
N PRO A 58 3.34 -4.17 -3.84
CA PRO A 58 4.11 -4.46 -5.04
C PRO A 58 4.27 -3.10 -5.72
N ALA A 59 5.51 -2.73 -6.03
CA ALA A 59 5.78 -1.53 -6.79
C ALA A 59 5.11 -1.75 -8.15
N ASP A 60 3.84 -1.38 -8.26
CA ASP A 60 3.10 -1.28 -9.49
C ASP A 60 3.79 -0.18 -10.29
N GLY A 61 4.67 -0.60 -11.20
CA GLY A 61 5.39 0.32 -12.07
C GLY A 61 6.88 0.10 -12.19
N ALA A 62 7.38 -1.15 -12.14
CA ALA A 62 8.37 -1.47 -13.15
C ALA A 62 7.67 -1.23 -14.50
N PRO A 63 8.18 -0.39 -15.42
CA PRO A 63 7.64 -0.36 -16.76
C PRO A 63 7.99 -1.70 -17.38
N GLU A 64 7.09 -2.67 -17.18
CA GLU A 64 6.99 -3.83 -18.05
C GLU A 64 7.03 -3.24 -19.44
N ARG A 65 8.11 -3.52 -20.17
CA ARG A 65 8.25 -3.13 -21.56
C ARG A 65 7.10 -3.82 -22.28
N ARG A 66 5.95 -3.14 -22.33
CA ARG A 66 4.84 -3.48 -23.19
C ARG A 66 5.49 -3.46 -24.56
N MET A 67 5.77 -4.65 -25.07
CA MET A 67 6.08 -4.85 -26.47
C MET A 67 4.86 -4.31 -27.18
N GLN A 68 4.90 -3.02 -27.50
CA GLN A 68 3.93 -2.36 -28.34
C GLN A 68 4.14 -3.00 -29.70
N GLY A 69 3.48 -4.15 -29.90
CA GLY A 69 3.22 -4.66 -31.23
C GLY A 69 2.74 -3.47 -32.03
N ARG A 70 3.50 -3.14 -33.09
CA ARG A 70 3.36 -1.91 -33.87
C ARG A 70 1.89 -1.69 -34.17
N ARG A 71 1.26 -0.77 -33.44
CA ARG A 71 -0.17 -0.51 -33.59
C ARG A 71 -0.36 0.13 -34.96
N GLY A 72 -1.00 -0.61 -35.87
CA GLY A 72 -1.60 -0.03 -37.08
C GLY A 72 -0.86 -0.17 -38.40
N ARG A 73 0.18 -1.02 -38.55
CA ARG A 73 0.73 -1.28 -39.90
C ARG A 73 1.10 -2.74 -40.16
N PRO A 74 0.48 -3.40 -41.15
CA PRO A 74 0.93 -4.71 -41.59
C PRO A 74 2.34 -4.62 -42.20
N ALA A 75 3.19 -5.60 -41.89
CA ALA A 75 4.61 -5.62 -42.25
C ALA A 75 4.89 -5.61 -43.77
N ASN A 76 3.86 -5.76 -44.61
CA ASN A 76 3.99 -5.97 -46.05
C ASN A 76 3.80 -4.69 -46.91
N ILE A 77 3.71 -3.50 -46.29
CA ILE A 77 3.63 -2.25 -47.06
C ILE A 77 5.05 -1.80 -47.43
N ARG A 78 5.47 -2.04 -48.67
CA ARG A 78 6.70 -1.48 -49.25
C ARG A 78 6.55 0.04 -49.34
N HIS A 79 7.46 0.78 -48.71
CA HIS A 79 7.56 2.24 -48.91
C HIS A 79 8.04 2.52 -50.34
N GLN A 80 7.11 2.67 -51.27
CA GLN A 80 7.42 3.27 -52.57
C GLN A 80 7.05 4.75 -52.54
N GLY A 81 8.07 5.59 -52.40
CA GLY A 81 7.97 7.05 -52.37
C GLY A 81 8.84 7.58 -51.22
N ARG A 82 9.89 8.37 -51.43
CA ARG A 82 10.24 9.26 -52.54
C ARG A 82 11.77 9.37 -52.49
N ARG A 83 12.49 9.00 -53.56
CA ARG A 83 13.78 9.64 -53.82
C ARG A 83 13.45 11.07 -54.26
N ARG A 84 13.81 12.06 -53.46
CA ARG A 84 14.00 13.42 -53.98
C ARG A 84 15.47 13.77 -53.86
N LYS A 85 15.92 14.34 -54.97
CA LYS A 85 17.26 14.73 -55.36
C LYS A 85 17.78 15.85 -54.47
#